data_AF-A0ABD0SW95-F1
#
_entry.id   AF-A0ABD0SW95-F1
#
_cell.length_a   1.000
_cell.length_b   1.000
_cell.length_c   1.000
_cell.angle_alpha   90.00
_cell.angle_beta   90.00
_cell.angle_gamma   90.00
#
_symmetry.space_group_name_H-M   'P 1'
#
loop_
_entity.id
_entity.type
_entity.pdbx_description
1 polymer ?
#
loop_
_entity_poly.entity_id
_entity_poly.type
_entity_poly.pdbx_seq_one_letter_code
_entity_poly.pdbx_strand_id
1 'polypeptide(L)'
;MGKLSKHQKITIALAASINLNTKRKRKIWVKEYLLLREKLSNMQILSVLEPCDLINYLRVGVAEFECLLKLVTPYIQKEDTVLRQSVSAKQRLVVTLRFLTCIFQIKDINIKAMSKLNTSKIQFNFFLFQLPENETEWKEIAEESETKWNFSHCVGSCDGKHIAIEKPPGKWRFVLQL
;
A
#
# COMPACT_ATOMS: atom_id res chain seq x y z
N MET A 1 9.81 -58.17 15.51
CA MET A 1 8.81 -57.14 15.16
C MET A 1 8.40 -57.35 13.70
N GLY A 2 7.18 -57.83 13.47
CA GLY A 2 6.70 -58.20 12.12
C GLY A 2 6.57 -56.98 11.20
N LYS A 3 6.93 -57.15 9.92
CA LYS A 3 6.80 -56.09 8.90
C LYS A 3 5.31 -55.79 8.65
N LEU A 4 4.93 -54.53 8.77
CA LEU A 4 3.56 -54.07 8.47
C LEU A 4 3.22 -54.24 6.98
N SER A 5 2.02 -54.76 6.71
CA SER A 5 1.46 -54.95 5.37
C SER A 5 1.19 -53.61 4.66
N LYS A 6 1.19 -53.62 3.32
CA LYS A 6 0.96 -52.43 2.48
C LYS A 6 -0.37 -51.74 2.84
N HIS A 7 -1.41 -52.52 3.11
CA HIS A 7 -2.72 -52.01 3.52
C HIS A 7 -2.67 -51.32 4.89
N GLN A 8 -1.94 -51.90 5.86
CA GLN A 8 -1.81 -51.31 7.19
C GLN A 8 -1.08 -49.95 7.15
N LYS A 9 -0.06 -49.81 6.30
CA LYS A 9 0.64 -48.54 6.11
C LYS A 9 -0.26 -47.48 5.49
N ILE A 10 -1.09 -47.85 4.51
CA ILE A 10 -2.06 -46.95 3.88
C ILE A 10 -3.11 -46.50 4.91
N THR A 11 -3.65 -47.41 5.71
CA THR A 11 -4.64 -47.08 6.75
C THR A 11 -4.06 -46.13 7.81
N ILE A 12 -2.82 -46.35 8.25
CA ILE A 12 -2.15 -45.47 9.20
C ILE A 12 -1.92 -44.08 8.58
N ALA A 13 -1.49 -44.01 7.32
CA ALA A 13 -1.28 -42.75 6.62
C ALA A 13 -2.59 -41.96 6.43
N LEU A 14 -3.70 -42.65 6.13
CA LEU A 14 -5.04 -42.06 6.05
C LEU A 14 -5.56 -41.58 7.41
N ALA A 15 -5.39 -42.38 8.46
CA ALA A 15 -5.77 -41.98 9.81
C ALA A 15 -4.95 -40.76 10.30
N ALA A 16 -3.64 -40.73 9.97
CA ALA A 16 -2.78 -39.60 10.25
C ALA A 16 -3.17 -38.35 9.44
N SER A 17 -3.48 -38.46 8.15
CA SER A 17 -3.87 -37.33 7.32
C SER A 17 -5.20 -36.70 7.74
N ILE A 18 -6.16 -37.52 8.21
CA ILE A 18 -7.42 -37.06 8.81
C ILE A 18 -7.14 -36.26 10.10
N ASN A 19 -6.19 -36.71 10.93
CA ASN A 19 -5.87 -36.06 12.21
C ASN A 19 -4.99 -34.80 12.07
N LEU A 20 -4.14 -34.75 11.04
CA LEU A 20 -3.29 -33.58 10.71
C LEU A 20 -4.09 -32.37 10.24
N ASN A 21 -5.35 -32.55 9.83
CA ASN A 21 -6.22 -31.47 9.38
C ASN A 21 -7.02 -30.81 10.51
N THR A 22 -6.69 -31.12 11.77
CA THR A 22 -7.23 -30.40 12.93
C THR A 22 -6.62 -29.00 12.99
N LYS A 23 -7.25 -28.04 12.29
CA LYS A 23 -6.92 -26.60 12.43
C LYS A 23 -6.86 -26.28 13.91
N ARG A 24 -5.69 -25.82 14.40
CA ARG A 24 -5.49 -25.46 15.80
C ARG A 24 -6.64 -24.55 16.25
N LYS A 25 -7.44 -25.02 17.23
CA LYS A 25 -8.47 -24.19 17.84
C LYS A 25 -7.80 -22.96 18.42
N ARG A 26 -8.34 -21.80 18.07
CA ARG A 26 -7.81 -20.51 18.50
C ARG A 26 -7.93 -20.45 20.03
N LYS A 27 -6.80 -20.37 20.75
CA LYS A 27 -6.80 -20.31 22.23
C LYS A 27 -7.41 -19.01 22.77
N ILE A 28 -7.22 -17.92 22.02
CA ILE A 28 -7.66 -16.57 22.39
C ILE A 28 -8.26 -15.92 21.14
N TRP A 29 -9.48 -15.44 21.25
CA TRP A 29 -10.18 -14.76 20.15
C TRP A 29 -9.47 -13.46 19.74
N VAL A 30 -9.22 -12.58 20.72
CA VAL A 30 -8.54 -11.28 20.56
C VAL A 30 -7.57 -11.07 21.74
N LYS A 31 -6.37 -10.54 21.46
CA LYS A 31 -5.39 -10.21 22.52
C LYS A 31 -5.84 -8.97 23.29
N GLU A 32 -5.60 -8.93 24.61
CA GLU A 32 -6.09 -7.85 25.49
C GLU A 32 -5.70 -6.43 25.04
N TYR A 33 -4.45 -6.23 24.61
CA TYR A 33 -4.01 -4.91 24.14
C TYR A 33 -4.79 -4.41 22.90
N LEU A 34 -5.38 -5.31 22.11
CA LEU A 34 -6.24 -4.93 20.97
C LEU A 34 -7.64 -4.49 21.41
N LEU A 35 -8.08 -4.89 22.59
CA LEU A 35 -9.30 -4.37 23.22
C LEU A 35 -9.06 -2.95 23.74
N LEU A 36 -7.83 -2.66 24.19
CA LEU A 36 -7.39 -1.34 24.64
C LEU A 36 -7.10 -0.35 23.48
N ARG A 37 -7.51 -0.66 22.24
CA ARG A 37 -7.17 0.15 21.05
C ARG A 37 -7.58 1.61 21.18
N GLU A 38 -8.68 1.92 21.86
CA GLU A 38 -9.15 3.30 21.97
C GLU A 38 -8.21 4.15 22.83
N LYS A 39 -7.56 3.53 23.81
CA LYS A 39 -6.57 4.16 24.69
C LYS A 39 -5.17 4.17 24.07
N LEU A 40 -4.82 3.12 23.32
CA LEU A 40 -3.48 2.92 22.77
C LEU A 40 -3.31 3.40 21.32
N SER A 41 -4.38 3.77 20.63
CA SER A 41 -4.29 4.19 19.25
C SER A 41 -3.76 5.62 19.16
N ASN A 42 -2.70 5.81 18.36
CA ASN A 42 -2.16 7.12 18.00
C ASN A 42 -3.15 8.01 17.23
N MET A 43 -4.38 7.55 16.97
CA MET A 43 -5.42 8.35 16.33
C MET A 43 -5.84 9.56 17.17
N GLN A 44 -5.65 9.52 18.49
CA GLN A 44 -5.90 10.66 19.38
C GLN A 44 -4.97 11.85 19.09
N ILE A 45 -3.77 11.58 18.56
CA ILE A 45 -2.81 12.62 18.19
C ILE A 45 -3.36 13.47 17.03
N LEU A 46 -4.14 12.86 16.12
CA LEU A 46 -4.70 13.55 14.96
C LEU A 46 -5.77 14.57 15.28
N SER A 47 -6.42 14.47 16.44
CA SER A 47 -7.35 15.50 16.92
C SER A 47 -6.64 16.68 17.57
N VAL A 48 -5.36 16.54 17.93
CA VAL A 48 -4.55 17.56 18.61
C VAL A 48 -3.61 18.29 17.65
N LEU A 49 -3.28 17.67 16.52
CA LEU A 49 -2.42 18.25 15.50
C LEU A 49 -3.06 19.50 14.87
N GLU A 50 -2.25 20.55 14.72
CA GLU A 50 -2.64 21.73 13.94
C GLU A 50 -2.81 21.35 12.45
N PRO A 51 -3.59 22.12 11.67
CA PRO A 51 -3.82 21.83 10.25
C PRO A 51 -2.53 21.66 9.44
N CYS A 52 -1.51 22.48 9.70
CA CYS A 52 -0.20 22.40 9.04
C CYS A 52 0.52 21.09 9.36
N ASP A 53 0.49 20.65 10.62
CA ASP A 53 1.13 19.41 11.04
C ASP A 53 0.38 18.18 10.52
N LEU A 54 -0.95 18.26 10.40
CA LEU A 54 -1.76 17.21 9.80
C LEU A 54 -1.40 17.02 8.31
N ILE A 55 -1.20 18.12 7.58
CA ILE A 55 -0.73 18.09 6.19
C ILE A 55 0.66 17.47 6.12
N ASN A 56 1.58 17.84 7.01
CA ASN A 56 2.92 17.23 7.04
C ASN A 56 2.87 15.73 7.37
N TYR A 57 1.96 15.33 8.27
CA TYR A 57 1.79 13.96 8.73
C TYR A 57 1.16 13.05 7.67
N LEU A 58 0.19 13.55 6.89
CA LEU A 58 -0.55 12.79 5.88
C LEU A 58 -0.10 13.05 4.44
N ARG A 59 0.65 14.13 4.19
CA ARG A 59 1.01 14.67 2.86
C ARG A 59 -0.20 14.93 1.96
N VAL A 60 -1.33 15.30 2.56
CA VAL A 60 -2.60 15.61 1.88
C VAL A 60 -3.21 16.85 2.54
N GLY A 61 -3.77 17.76 1.76
CA GLY A 61 -4.49 18.93 2.26
C GLY A 61 -5.71 18.55 3.10
N VAL A 62 -6.11 19.39 4.06
CA VAL A 62 -7.27 19.10 4.92
C VAL A 62 -8.56 18.95 4.10
N ALA A 63 -8.80 19.86 3.15
CA ALA A 63 -9.97 19.82 2.27
C ALA A 63 -9.95 18.60 1.33
N GLU A 64 -8.78 18.25 0.80
CA GLU A 64 -8.59 17.07 -0.05
C GLU A 64 -8.84 15.79 0.73
N PHE A 65 -8.35 15.72 1.98
CA PHE A 65 -8.59 14.59 2.86
C PHE A 65 -10.08 14.38 3.14
N GLU A 66 -10.82 15.46 3.41
CA GLU A 66 -12.28 15.37 3.62
C GLU A 66 -13.03 14.93 2.36
N CYS A 67 -12.64 15.46 1.20
CA CYS A 67 -13.19 15.05 -0.09
C CYS A 67 -12.93 13.55 -0.35
N LEU A 68 -11.68 13.13 -0.18
CA LEU A 68 -11.26 11.74 -0.33
C LEU A 68 -11.99 10.83 0.66
N LEU A 69 -12.16 11.27 1.91
CA LEU A 69 -12.91 10.52 2.90
C LEU A 69 -14.35 10.32 2.46
N LYS A 70 -15.05 11.35 1.97
CA LYS A 70 -16.43 11.22 1.48
C LYS A 70 -16.52 10.22 0.32
N LEU A 71 -15.59 10.28 -0.63
CA LEU A 71 -15.56 9.39 -1.80
C LEU A 71 -15.28 7.93 -1.43
N VAL A 72 -14.34 7.71 -0.50
CA VAL A 72 -13.86 6.36 -0.18
C VAL A 72 -14.70 5.69 0.92
N THR A 73 -15.37 6.46 1.79
CA THR A 73 -16.22 5.96 2.88
C THR A 73 -17.18 4.84 2.46
N PRO A 74 -17.96 4.92 1.37
CA PRO A 74 -18.85 3.82 0.98
C PRO A 74 -18.13 2.50 0.68
N TYR A 75 -16.84 2.54 0.31
CA TYR A 75 -16.03 1.36 0.00
C TYR A 75 -15.24 0.83 1.21
N ILE A 76 -14.88 1.70 2.16
CA ILE A 76 -14.03 1.33 3.30
C ILE A 76 -14.77 1.27 4.63
N GLN A 77 -16.02 1.74 4.72
CA GLN A 77 -16.78 1.61 5.95
C GLN A 77 -17.11 0.13 6.19
N LYS A 78 -16.93 -0.31 7.44
CA LYS A 78 -17.33 -1.64 7.89
C LYS A 78 -18.48 -1.49 8.87
N GLU A 79 -19.31 -2.52 8.93
CA GLU A 79 -20.38 -2.59 9.92
C GLU A 79 -19.83 -3.01 11.27
N ASP A 80 -20.43 -2.45 12.32
CA ASP A 80 -20.17 -2.86 13.69
C ASP A 80 -20.78 -4.24 13.94
N THR A 81 -20.07 -5.05 14.71
CA THR A 81 -20.55 -6.38 15.11
C THR A 81 -20.82 -6.37 16.60
N VAL A 82 -21.72 -7.25 17.07
CA VAL A 82 -22.04 -7.42 18.50
C VAL A 82 -20.78 -7.63 19.35
N LEU A 83 -19.78 -8.31 18.79
CA LEU A 83 -18.55 -8.65 19.50
C LEU A 83 -17.51 -7.53 19.46
N ARG A 84 -17.56 -6.65 18.47
CA ARG A 84 -16.53 -5.63 18.25
C ARG A 84 -17.03 -4.51 17.34
N GLN A 85 -16.77 -3.28 17.77
CA GLN A 85 -16.88 -2.11 16.91
C GLN A 85 -15.86 -2.15 15.77
N SER A 86 -16.32 -1.85 14.56
CA SER A 86 -15.48 -1.71 13.39
C SER A 86 -14.45 -0.58 13.57
N VAL A 87 -13.46 -0.55 12.68
CA VAL A 87 -12.54 0.58 12.59
C VAL A 87 -13.16 1.58 11.65
N SER A 88 -13.35 2.83 12.11
CA SER A 88 -13.99 3.88 11.31
C SER A 88 -13.28 4.11 9.98
N ALA A 89 -14.04 4.51 8.95
CA ALA A 89 -13.48 4.87 7.64
C ALA A 89 -12.32 5.88 7.76
N LYS A 90 -12.47 6.91 8.60
CA LYS A 90 -11.42 7.92 8.85
C LYS A 90 -10.12 7.29 9.35
N GLN A 91 -10.18 6.41 10.35
CA GLN A 91 -9.01 5.72 10.89
C GLN A 91 -8.35 4.83 9.83
N ARG A 92 -9.15 4.12 9.03
CA ARG A 92 -8.63 3.27 7.95
C ARG A 92 -7.91 4.10 6.89
N LEU A 93 -8.48 5.25 6.51
CA LEU A 93 -7.89 6.15 5.53
C LEU A 93 -6.57 6.73 6.03
N VAL A 94 -6.51 7.22 7.28
CA VAL A 94 -5.27 7.77 7.86
C VAL A 94 -4.15 6.74 7.91
N VAL A 95 -4.42 5.52 8.36
CA VAL A 95 -3.40 4.46 8.39
C VAL A 95 -2.91 4.14 6.97
N THR A 96 -3.82 4.13 5.99
CA THR A 96 -3.48 3.88 4.58
C THR A 96 -2.60 4.99 4.02
N LEU A 97 -2.98 6.25 4.20
CA LEU A 97 -2.18 7.40 3.77
C LEU A 97 -0.81 7.41 4.44
N ARG A 98 -0.76 7.19 5.76
CA ARG A 98 0.50 7.14 6.49
C ARG A 98 1.41 6.03 5.97
N PHE A 99 0.86 4.85 5.68
CA PHE A 99 1.59 3.75 5.07
C PHE A 99 2.13 4.13 3.68
N LEU A 100 1.30 4.72 2.82
CA LEU A 100 1.71 5.20 1.50
C LEU A 100 2.83 6.24 1.60
N THR A 101 2.65 7.28 2.42
CA THR A 101 3.68 8.33 2.64
C THR A 101 5.01 7.75 3.10
N CYS A 102 4.99 6.68 3.89
CA CYS A 102 6.19 6.02 4.39
C CYS A 102 6.87 5.16 3.31
N ILE A 103 6.09 4.46 2.47
CA ILE A 103 6.63 3.69 1.34
C ILE A 103 7.40 4.60 0.38
N PHE A 104 6.88 5.79 0.07
CA PHE A 104 7.58 6.75 -0.78
C PHE A 104 8.90 7.25 -0.17
N GLN A 105 9.04 7.21 1.17
CA GLN A 105 10.26 7.60 1.85
C GLN A 105 11.31 6.49 1.91
N ILE A 106 10.90 5.22 1.75
CA ILE A 106 11.81 4.07 1.81
C ILE A 106 12.14 3.63 0.39
N LYS A 107 13.30 4.07 -0.09
CA LYS A 107 13.81 3.87 -1.46
C LYS A 107 13.99 2.40 -1.89
N ASP A 108 13.88 1.44 -0.98
CA ASP A 108 14.29 0.03 -1.19
C ASP A 108 13.24 -1.03 -0.82
N ILE A 109 11.93 -0.73 -0.82
CA ILE A 109 10.92 -1.76 -0.51
C ILE A 109 10.55 -2.57 -1.75
N ASN A 110 11.14 -3.77 -1.83
CA ASN A 110 10.69 -4.89 -2.64
C ASN A 110 9.15 -5.05 -2.54
N ILE A 111 8.46 -4.81 -3.65
CA ILE A 111 7.00 -4.73 -3.85
C ILE A 111 6.25 -6.03 -3.44
N LYS A 112 6.96 -7.11 -3.11
CA LYS A 112 6.40 -8.42 -2.74
C LYS A 112 5.57 -8.44 -1.45
N ALA A 113 5.70 -7.45 -0.56
CA ALA A 113 4.92 -7.37 0.69
C ALA A 113 3.46 -6.92 0.49
N MET A 114 3.09 -6.36 -0.68
CA MET A 114 1.72 -5.91 -0.96
C MET A 114 0.69 -7.03 -1.10
N SER A 115 1.11 -8.29 -1.30
CA SER A 115 0.19 -9.42 -1.52
C SER A 115 -0.58 -9.91 -0.27
N LYS A 116 -0.28 -9.40 0.93
CA LYS A 116 -0.91 -9.86 2.18
C LYS A 116 -1.92 -8.92 2.81
N LEU A 117 -2.04 -7.69 2.31
CA LEU A 117 -3.15 -6.81 2.67
C LEU A 117 -4.36 -7.20 1.82
N ASN A 118 -5.07 -8.24 2.27
CA ASN A 118 -6.35 -8.69 1.73
C ASN A 118 -7.46 -7.65 2.02
N THR A 119 -7.31 -6.44 1.50
CA THR A 119 -8.43 -5.59 1.12
C THR A 119 -8.90 -6.07 -0.24
N SER A 120 -9.86 -6.99 -0.20
CA SER A 120 -10.72 -7.38 -1.31
C SER A 120 -10.92 -6.24 -2.32
N LYS A 121 -10.40 -6.43 -3.54
CA LYS A 121 -10.82 -5.74 -4.77
C LYS A 121 -10.78 -4.20 -4.79
N ILE A 122 -10.01 -3.54 -3.92
CA ILE A 122 -9.63 -2.16 -4.22
C ILE A 122 -8.37 -2.28 -5.05
N GLN A 123 -8.55 -2.36 -6.38
CA GLN A 123 -7.48 -2.03 -7.30
C GLN A 123 -7.01 -0.62 -6.92
N PHE A 124 -5.95 -0.53 -6.12
CA PHE A 124 -5.25 0.71 -5.81
C PHE A 124 -4.46 1.19 -7.04
N ASN A 125 -5.04 0.99 -8.23
CA ASN A 125 -4.32 0.95 -9.49
C ASN A 125 -4.61 2.16 -10.38
N PHE A 126 -5.30 3.21 -9.91
CA PHE A 126 -5.84 4.18 -10.87
C PHE A 126 -6.08 5.63 -10.43
N PHE A 127 -5.87 6.04 -9.17
CA PHE A 127 -6.34 7.38 -8.79
C PHE A 127 -5.31 8.52 -8.86
N LEU A 128 -4.04 8.28 -9.23
CA LEU A 128 -3.04 9.36 -9.18
C LEU A 128 -2.35 9.68 -10.51
N PHE A 129 -2.37 8.78 -11.49
CA PHE A 129 -1.80 9.06 -12.81
C PHE A 129 -2.64 8.37 -13.87
N GLN A 130 -3.27 9.15 -14.76
CA GLN A 130 -3.76 8.59 -16.02
C GLN A 130 -2.54 8.24 -16.84
N LEU A 131 -2.22 6.95 -16.91
CA LEU A 131 -1.17 6.46 -17.78
C LEU A 131 -1.67 6.55 -19.23
N PRO A 132 -0.82 7.01 -20.16
CA PRO A 132 -1.17 7.01 -21.57
C PRO A 132 -1.47 5.59 -22.03
N GLU A 133 -2.59 5.40 -22.72
CA GLU A 133 -3.03 4.08 -23.18
C GLU A 133 -2.47 3.75 -24.58
N ASN A 134 -2.17 4.79 -25.37
CA ASN A 134 -1.82 4.67 -26.78
C ASN A 134 -0.40 5.17 -27.08
N GLU A 135 0.24 4.58 -28.10
CA GLU A 135 1.58 5.00 -28.57
C GLU A 135 1.62 6.48 -28.99
N THR A 136 0.51 7.01 -29.51
CA THR A 136 0.37 8.43 -29.89
C THR A 136 0.49 9.35 -28.68
N GLU A 137 -0.21 9.04 -27.59
CA GLU A 137 -0.16 9.83 -26.36
C GLU A 137 1.25 9.80 -25.75
N TRP A 138 1.94 8.65 -25.83
CA TRP A 138 3.34 8.53 -25.42
C TRP A 138 4.28 9.41 -26.25
N LYS A 139 4.05 9.52 -27.56
CA LYS A 139 4.84 10.38 -28.46
C LYS A 139 4.58 11.86 -28.18
N GLU A 140 3.33 12.23 -27.92
CA GLU A 140 2.96 13.61 -27.57
C GLU A 140 3.64 14.05 -26.27
N ILE A 141 3.68 13.20 -25.25
CA ILE A 141 4.37 13.51 -23.98
C ILE A 141 5.88 13.64 -24.18
N ALA A 142 6.47 12.80 -25.05
CA ALA A 142 7.88 12.90 -25.41
C ALA A 142 8.22 14.21 -26.13
N GLU A 143 7.39 14.63 -27.08
CA GLU A 143 7.55 15.88 -27.82
C GLU A 143 7.35 17.10 -26.91
N GLU A 144 6.37 17.06 -26.01
CA GLU A 144 6.12 18.11 -25.04
C GLU A 144 7.31 18.28 -24.07
N SER A 145 7.88 17.16 -23.62
CA SER A 145 9.05 17.15 -22.73
C SER A 145 10.31 17.66 -23.44
N GLU A 146 10.49 17.32 -24.72
CA GLU A 146 11.57 17.85 -25.56
C GLU A 146 11.40 19.36 -25.79
N THR A 147 10.18 19.82 -26.09
CA THR A 147 9.91 21.24 -26.35
C THR A 147 10.11 22.10 -25.10
N LYS A 148 9.60 21.65 -23.94
CA LYS A 148 9.66 22.44 -22.70
C LYS A 148 11.01 22.38 -22.01
N TRP A 149 11.67 21.22 -22.05
CA TRP A 149 12.83 20.93 -21.20
C TRP A 149 14.06 20.41 -21.96
N ASN A 150 13.98 20.29 -23.29
CA ASN A 150 15.04 19.73 -24.14
C ASN A 150 15.44 18.29 -23.75
N PHE A 151 14.48 17.53 -23.22
CA PHE A 151 14.64 16.11 -22.93
C PHE A 151 13.98 15.25 -24.01
N SER A 152 14.75 14.94 -25.05
CA SER A 152 14.27 14.08 -26.12
C SER A 152 13.91 12.69 -25.59
N HIS A 153 12.82 12.12 -26.10
CA HIS A 153 12.26 10.82 -25.73
C HIS A 153 11.84 10.68 -24.25
N CYS A 154 11.64 11.78 -23.52
CA CYS A 154 11.19 11.73 -22.13
C CYS A 154 9.67 11.57 -22.05
N VAL A 155 9.21 10.40 -21.61
CA VAL A 155 7.79 10.03 -21.57
C VAL A 155 7.12 10.28 -20.21
N GLY A 156 7.80 10.98 -19.29
CA GLY A 156 7.25 11.33 -17.98
C GLY A 156 8.31 11.44 -16.88
N SER A 157 7.92 12.04 -15.75
CA SER A 157 8.75 12.18 -14.55
C SER A 157 7.89 11.86 -13.32
N CYS A 158 8.32 10.88 -12.52
CA CYS A 158 7.57 10.43 -11.33
C CYS A 158 7.93 11.22 -10.06
N ASP A 159 9.16 11.71 -9.95
CA ASP A 159 9.61 12.59 -8.86
C ASP A 159 10.95 13.21 -9.27
N GLY A 160 11.05 14.53 -9.21
CA GLY A 160 12.27 15.24 -9.57
C GLY A 160 13.27 15.21 -8.42
N LYS A 161 14.23 14.28 -8.43
CA LYS A 161 15.40 14.43 -7.56
C LYS A 161 16.13 15.70 -8.02
N HIS A 162 16.17 16.73 -7.17
CA HIS A 162 17.02 17.91 -7.37
C HIS A 162 18.49 17.46 -7.35
N ILE A 163 19.05 17.19 -8.52
CA ILE A 163 20.48 16.98 -8.71
C ILE A 163 21.03 18.36 -9.07
N ALA A 164 21.89 18.91 -8.21
CA ALA A 164 22.67 20.08 -8.57
C ALA A 164 23.65 19.66 -9.68
N ILE A 165 23.39 20.09 -10.91
CA ILE A 165 24.26 19.83 -12.05
C ILE A 165 25.22 21.00 -12.15
N GLU A 166 26.49 20.79 -11.83
CA GLU A 166 27.55 21.71 -12.22
C GLU A 166 27.86 21.54 -13.71
N LYS A 167 28.05 22.66 -14.40
CA LYS A 167 28.32 22.72 -15.83
C LYS A 167 29.70 22.10 -16.14
N PRO A 168 29.82 20.92 -16.79
CA PRO A 168 31.13 20.47 -17.25
C PRO A 168 31.64 21.36 -18.42
N PRO A 169 32.96 21.53 -18.56
CA PRO A 169 33.55 22.26 -19.67
C PRO A 169 33.49 21.41 -20.97
N GLY A 170 32.53 21.69 -21.86
CA GLY A 170 32.45 21.05 -23.19
C GLY A 170 31.05 20.96 -23.79
N LYS A 171 30.93 20.42 -25.02
CA LYS A 171 29.64 20.13 -25.67
C LYS A 171 28.99 18.90 -25.03
N TRP A 172 27.68 18.99 -24.82
CA TRP A 172 26.88 18.08 -24.00
C TRP A 172 26.33 16.93 -24.85
N ARG A 173 26.33 15.72 -24.28
CA ARG A 173 25.48 14.61 -24.73
C ARG A 173 24.94 13.91 -23.48
N PHE A 174 23.62 13.95 -23.30
CA PHE A 174 22.96 13.17 -22.27
C PHE A 174 22.94 11.71 -22.74
N VAL A 175 23.63 10.83 -22.03
CA VAL A 175 23.43 9.38 -22.14
C VAL A 175 22.85 8.93 -20.81
N LEU A 176 21.53 8.80 -20.75
CA LEU A 176 20.88 8.08 -19.67
C LEU A 176 21.08 6.59 -19.97
N GLN A 177 22.07 5.96 -19.32
CA GLN A 177 22.06 4.51 -19.19
C GLN A 177 21.01 4.17 -18.12
N LEU A 178 19.93 3.53 -18.57
CA LEU A 178 18.95 2.85 -17.74
C LEU A 178 19.58 1.66 -17.01
#